data_AF-A0A7L9BF19-F1
#
_entry.id   AF-A0A7L9BF19-F1
#
_cell.length_a   1.000
_cell.length_b   1.000
_cell.length_c   1.000
_cell.angle_alpha   90.00
_cell.angle_beta   90.00
_cell.angle_gamma   90.00
#
_symmetry.space_group_name_H-M   'P 1'
#
loop_
_entity.id
_entity.type
_entity.pdbx_description
1 polymer ?
#
loop_
_entity_poly.entity_id
_entity_poly.type
_entity_poly.pdbx_seq_one_letter_code
_entity_poly.pdbx_strand_id
1 'polypeptide(L)'
;MNTSRVKHGNVERYIAAFPVPVQEILKKIRAAIRKAAPGATERISYGMPFYEYGGRGYAGRLIYFAAFKKHISLFITPRHNETIPSAMKKYHVSKATYQFALNEPVPFSLIEKTVKNLVSQRDNQRPESKPAVSTSKKQMQPFSQAIRKYNSQLTPSEAAVCNLLAQEITNGLPDAENKIWHAHPVWFLAGNPIVGYSKQKKGIRLMFWSGAGFEEDKLNVRGEKFKDASVFYNTSSEVNAKDLQRWLKKARLIQWDYKNLVKRKGRLERLL
;
A
#
# COMPACT_ATOMS: atom_id res chain seq x y z
N MET A 1 -17.17 -7.35 -28.10
CA MET A 1 -15.84 -7.25 -27.45
C MET A 1 -15.97 -7.85 -26.07
N ASN A 2 -15.49 -9.08 -25.90
CA ASN A 2 -15.77 -9.89 -24.71
C ASN A 2 -14.77 -9.51 -23.58
N THR A 3 -15.26 -8.89 -22.52
CA THR A 3 -14.47 -8.54 -21.32
C THR A 3 -14.47 -9.71 -20.32
N SER A 4 -14.06 -10.90 -20.77
CA SER A 4 -13.95 -12.08 -19.90
C SER A 4 -12.62 -12.05 -19.14
N ARG A 5 -12.73 -11.99 -17.81
CA ARG A 5 -11.65 -12.10 -16.81
C ARG A 5 -10.56 -13.11 -17.19
N VAL A 6 -9.37 -12.63 -17.56
CA VAL A 6 -8.16 -13.45 -17.59
C VAL A 6 -7.62 -13.58 -16.17
N LYS A 7 -7.61 -14.80 -15.63
CA LYS A 7 -6.92 -15.18 -14.38
C LYS A 7 -5.40 -15.00 -14.56
N HIS A 8 -4.83 -14.04 -13.83
CA HIS A 8 -3.41 -13.71 -13.60
C HIS A 8 -2.35 -14.45 -14.44
N GLY A 9 -2.16 -13.98 -15.68
CA GLY A 9 -0.93 -14.19 -16.45
C GLY A 9 0.09 -13.09 -16.16
N ASN A 10 1.38 -13.37 -16.41
CA ASN A 10 2.43 -12.34 -16.43
C ASN A 10 2.20 -11.29 -17.54
N VAL A 11 3.02 -10.23 -17.59
CA VAL A 11 2.86 -9.13 -18.55
C VAL A 11 2.90 -9.60 -20.02
N GLU A 12 3.63 -10.67 -20.34
CA GLU A 12 3.62 -11.26 -21.68
C GLU A 12 2.22 -11.70 -22.10
N ARG A 13 1.52 -12.45 -21.22
CA ARG A 13 0.15 -12.91 -21.48
C ARG A 13 -0.83 -11.75 -21.59
N TYR A 14 -0.62 -10.69 -20.80
CA TYR A 14 -1.42 -9.46 -20.94
C TYR A 14 -1.27 -8.87 -22.34
N ILE A 15 -0.03 -8.71 -22.82
CA ILE A 15 0.25 -8.14 -24.15
C ILE A 15 -0.32 -9.04 -25.25
N ALA A 16 -0.10 -10.36 -25.16
CA ALA A 16 -0.55 -11.32 -26.16
C ALA A 16 -2.08 -11.37 -26.36
N ALA A 17 -2.86 -10.86 -25.40
CA ALA A 17 -4.32 -10.81 -25.48
C ALA A 17 -4.87 -9.70 -26.40
N PHE A 18 -4.01 -8.81 -26.92
CA PHE A 18 -4.41 -7.71 -27.80
C PHE A 18 -4.08 -7.96 -29.27
N PRO A 19 -4.72 -7.28 -30.24
CA PRO A 19 -4.35 -7.36 -31.66
C PRO A 19 -2.88 -6.93 -31.89
N VAL A 20 -2.21 -7.53 -32.88
CA VAL A 20 -0.77 -7.33 -33.18
C VAL A 20 -0.35 -5.85 -33.17
N PRO A 21 -1.07 -4.90 -33.80
CA PRO A 21 -0.67 -3.49 -33.77
C PRO A 21 -0.62 -2.89 -32.36
N VAL A 22 -1.54 -3.29 -31.49
CA VAL A 22 -1.58 -2.85 -30.09
C VAL A 22 -0.48 -3.52 -29.27
N GLN A 23 -0.18 -4.79 -29.55
CA GLN A 23 0.93 -5.50 -28.89
C GLN A 23 2.26 -4.76 -29.09
N GLU A 24 2.54 -4.30 -30.31
CA GLU A 24 3.77 -3.59 -30.63
C GLU A 24 3.91 -2.28 -29.84
N ILE A 25 2.81 -1.54 -29.69
CA ILE A 25 2.81 -0.32 -28.88
C ILE A 25 3.03 -0.65 -27.40
N LEU A 26 2.35 -1.68 -26.87
CA LEU A 26 2.52 -2.10 -25.48
C LEU A 26 3.95 -2.60 -25.18
N LYS A 27 4.57 -3.35 -26.10
CA LYS A 27 5.97 -3.78 -26.00
C LYS A 27 6.91 -2.59 -25.97
N LYS A 28 6.70 -1.57 -26.82
CA LYS A 28 7.50 -0.34 -26.83
C LYS A 28 7.34 0.47 -25.54
N ILE A 29 6.13 0.59 -25.01
CA ILE A 29 5.88 1.22 -23.69
C ILE A 29 6.63 0.47 -22.59
N ARG A 30 6.47 -0.87 -22.56
CA ARG A 30 7.16 -1.75 -21.59
C ARG A 30 8.68 -1.58 -21.67
N ALA A 31 9.25 -1.57 -22.88
CA ALA A 31 10.68 -1.35 -23.09
C ALA A 31 11.13 0.04 -22.61
N ALA A 32 10.37 1.10 -22.91
CA ALA A 32 10.67 2.45 -22.46
C ALA A 32 10.66 2.55 -20.93
N ILE A 33 9.69 1.91 -20.25
CA ILE A 33 9.63 1.90 -18.78
C ILE A 33 10.81 1.12 -18.19
N ARG A 34 11.10 -0.09 -18.69
CA ARG A 34 12.22 -0.91 -18.21
C ARG A 34 13.57 -0.23 -18.39
N LYS A 35 13.77 0.46 -19.51
CA LYS A 35 14.98 1.25 -19.78
C LYS A 35 15.11 2.44 -18.83
N ALA A 36 14.01 3.14 -18.55
CA ALA A 36 14.00 4.29 -17.66
C ALA A 36 14.09 3.93 -16.17
N ALA A 37 13.63 2.73 -15.79
CA ALA A 37 13.58 2.26 -14.41
C ALA A 37 14.13 0.83 -14.30
N PRO A 38 15.43 0.60 -14.51
CA PRO A 38 16.02 -0.74 -14.51
C PRO A 38 15.90 -1.47 -13.16
N GLY A 39 15.76 -0.73 -12.06
CA GLY A 39 15.53 -1.28 -10.72
C GLY A 39 14.04 -1.53 -10.38
N ALA A 40 13.10 -1.27 -11.29
CA ALA A 40 11.68 -1.47 -11.03
C ALA A 40 11.25 -2.91 -11.30
N THR A 41 10.43 -3.47 -10.41
CA THR A 41 9.88 -4.82 -10.55
C THR A 41 8.58 -4.78 -11.34
N GLU A 42 8.53 -5.52 -12.44
CA GLU A 42 7.34 -5.67 -13.28
C GLU A 42 6.32 -6.63 -12.64
N ARG A 43 5.06 -6.20 -12.51
CA ARG A 43 3.98 -6.97 -11.87
C ARG A 43 2.63 -6.73 -12.55
N ILE A 44 1.62 -7.49 -12.14
CA ILE A 44 0.21 -7.32 -12.54
C ILE A 44 -0.64 -6.98 -11.32
N SER A 45 -1.49 -5.96 -11.43
CA SER A 45 -2.52 -5.65 -10.43
C SER A 45 -3.73 -5.04 -11.12
N TYR A 46 -4.94 -5.36 -10.63
CA TYR A 46 -6.21 -4.98 -11.28
C TYR A 46 -6.32 -5.45 -12.75
N GLY A 47 -5.61 -6.52 -13.12
CA GLY A 47 -5.55 -7.01 -14.50
C GLY A 47 -4.69 -6.17 -15.44
N MET A 48 -3.89 -5.23 -14.93
CA MET A 48 -3.03 -4.34 -15.70
C MET A 48 -1.57 -4.48 -15.29
N PRO A 49 -0.62 -4.39 -16.23
CA PRO A 49 0.80 -4.25 -15.93
C PRO A 49 1.11 -2.99 -15.12
N PHE A 50 2.04 -3.13 -14.18
CA PHE A 50 2.60 -2.02 -13.43
C PHE A 50 4.03 -2.28 -12.99
N TYR A 51 4.71 -1.20 -12.64
CA TYR A 51 6.08 -1.25 -12.14
C TYR A 51 6.14 -0.78 -10.68
N GLU A 52 6.75 -1.62 -9.85
CA GLU A 52 7.01 -1.37 -8.44
C GLU A 52 8.45 -0.86 -8.25
N TYR A 53 8.63 0.34 -7.69
CA TYR A 53 9.94 0.96 -7.46
C TYR A 53 9.99 1.73 -6.14
N GLY A 54 11.09 1.60 -5.40
CA GLY A 54 11.35 2.40 -4.20
C GLY A 54 10.45 2.13 -2.99
N GLY A 55 9.73 1.00 -2.96
CA GLY A 55 8.84 0.60 -1.86
C GLY A 55 8.05 -0.67 -2.19
N ARG A 56 7.22 -1.15 -1.25
CA ARG A 56 6.30 -2.27 -1.47
C ARG A 56 4.84 -1.80 -1.46
N GLY A 57 3.95 -2.59 -2.08
CA GLY A 57 2.50 -2.35 -2.02
C GLY A 57 2.11 -1.03 -2.68
N TYR A 58 1.12 -0.32 -2.13
CA TYR A 58 0.71 0.98 -2.72
C TYR A 58 1.84 2.00 -2.79
N ALA A 59 2.75 2.00 -1.82
CA ALA A 59 3.87 2.94 -1.77
C ALA A 59 4.87 2.72 -2.92
N GLY A 60 5.04 1.49 -3.39
CA GLY A 60 5.95 1.15 -4.49
C GLY A 60 5.38 1.36 -5.90
N ARG A 61 4.07 1.64 -6.04
CA ARG A 61 3.42 1.79 -7.36
C ARG A 61 3.94 3.02 -8.11
N LEU A 62 4.83 2.80 -9.07
CA LEU A 62 5.45 3.85 -9.88
C LEU A 62 4.55 4.26 -11.04
N ILE A 63 4.20 3.30 -11.89
CA ILE A 63 3.42 3.51 -13.11
C ILE A 63 2.67 2.25 -13.53
N TYR A 64 1.46 2.41 -14.03
CA TYR A 64 0.66 1.38 -14.69
C TYR A 64 0.49 1.71 -16.17
N PHE A 65 0.24 0.69 -17.00
CA PHE A 65 -0.25 0.89 -18.35
C PHE A 65 -1.38 -0.07 -18.69
N ALA A 66 -2.34 0.37 -19.52
CA ALA A 66 -3.39 -0.50 -20.03
C ALA A 66 -3.92 -0.08 -21.40
N ALA A 67 -4.22 -1.06 -22.26
CA ALA A 67 -4.85 -0.83 -23.55
C ALA A 67 -6.38 -0.86 -23.47
N PHE A 68 -7.01 0.07 -24.20
CA PHE A 68 -8.45 0.22 -24.38
C PHE A 68 -8.80 0.26 -25.88
N LYS A 69 -10.09 0.26 -26.22
CA LYS A 69 -10.57 0.17 -27.61
C LYS A 69 -9.97 1.22 -28.56
N LYS A 70 -9.72 2.44 -28.08
CA LYS A 70 -9.30 3.59 -28.90
C LYS A 70 -7.97 4.22 -28.45
N HIS A 71 -7.44 3.81 -27.29
CA HIS A 71 -6.29 4.45 -26.68
C HIS A 71 -5.54 3.49 -25.75
N ILE A 72 -4.32 3.88 -25.37
CA ILE A 72 -3.59 3.30 -24.24
C ILE A 72 -3.57 4.33 -23.12
N SER A 73 -3.81 3.91 -21.89
CA SER A 73 -3.67 4.76 -20.71
C SER A 73 -2.38 4.43 -19.96
N LEU A 74 -1.66 5.48 -19.54
CA LEU A 74 -0.70 5.40 -18.45
C LEU A 74 -1.35 5.95 -17.18
N PHE A 75 -1.17 5.25 -16.07
CA PHE A 75 -1.60 5.72 -14.76
C PHE A 75 -0.39 6.01 -13.89
N ILE A 76 -0.24 7.28 -13.54
CA ILE A 76 0.86 7.80 -12.72
C ILE A 76 0.26 8.29 -11.41
N THR A 77 0.74 7.75 -10.29
CA THR A 77 0.18 8.07 -8.96
C THR A 77 0.24 9.59 -8.70
N PRO A 78 -0.86 10.25 -8.24
CA PRO A 78 -0.96 11.72 -8.15
C PRO A 78 0.10 12.41 -7.30
N ARG A 79 0.80 11.66 -6.44
CA ARG A 79 1.94 12.16 -5.65
C ARG A 79 3.12 12.64 -6.51
N HIS A 80 3.08 12.35 -7.81
CA HIS A 80 4.15 12.66 -8.75
C HIS A 80 3.80 13.75 -9.77
N ASN A 81 2.66 14.45 -9.62
CA ASN A 81 2.19 15.37 -10.65
C ASN A 81 3.16 16.53 -10.95
N GLU A 82 3.98 16.94 -9.98
CA GLU A 82 4.94 18.05 -10.13
C GLU A 82 6.17 17.69 -11.00
N THR A 83 6.49 16.41 -11.17
CA THR A 83 7.70 15.96 -11.91
C THR A 83 7.39 15.45 -13.31
N ILE A 84 6.12 15.46 -13.69
CA ILE A 84 5.66 15.06 -15.01
C ILE A 84 6.01 16.19 -16.00
N PRO A 85 6.72 15.89 -17.11
CA PRO A 85 7.09 16.90 -18.10
C PRO A 85 5.86 17.67 -18.61
N SER A 86 6.00 18.99 -18.80
CA SER A 86 4.89 19.85 -19.29
C SER A 86 4.28 19.36 -20.61
N ALA A 87 5.09 18.77 -21.50
CA ALA A 87 4.63 18.17 -22.76
C ALA A 87 3.64 17.00 -22.55
N MET A 88 3.62 16.35 -21.39
CA MET A 88 2.63 15.30 -21.08
C MET A 88 1.22 15.86 -20.82
N LYS A 89 1.08 17.17 -20.55
CA LYS A 89 -0.23 17.80 -20.29
C LYS A 89 -1.21 17.61 -21.45
N LYS A 90 -0.72 17.54 -22.71
CA LYS A 90 -1.54 17.26 -23.90
C LYS A 90 -2.32 15.94 -23.77
N TYR A 91 -1.76 14.95 -23.08
CA TYR A 91 -2.34 13.61 -22.93
C TYR A 91 -3.12 13.43 -21.63
N HIS A 92 -3.13 14.42 -20.73
CA HIS A 92 -3.73 14.32 -19.41
C HIS A 92 -5.26 14.42 -19.47
N VAL A 93 -5.96 13.40 -18.96
CA VAL A 93 -7.44 13.34 -19.00
C VAL A 93 -8.09 13.37 -17.62
N SER A 94 -7.38 12.95 -16.58
CA SER A 94 -7.85 13.00 -15.19
C SER A 94 -6.68 12.88 -14.23
N LYS A 95 -6.93 13.08 -12.93
CA LYS A 95 -5.96 13.22 -11.82
C LYS A 95 -4.68 12.37 -11.88
N ALA A 96 -4.73 11.17 -12.45
CA ALA A 96 -3.62 10.23 -12.55
C ALA A 96 -3.44 9.63 -13.96
N THR A 97 -4.21 10.07 -14.95
CA THR A 97 -4.41 9.32 -16.20
C THR A 97 -3.96 10.12 -17.41
N TYR A 98 -3.13 9.48 -18.24
CA TYR A 98 -2.65 10.02 -19.51
C TYR A 98 -3.04 9.07 -20.64
N GLN A 99 -3.74 9.55 -21.65
CA GLN A 99 -4.24 8.73 -22.76
C GLN A 99 -3.53 9.04 -24.07
N PHE A 100 -3.14 7.98 -24.76
CA PHE A 100 -2.50 8.02 -26.08
C PHE A 100 -3.43 7.36 -27.08
N ALA A 101 -3.97 8.13 -28.02
CA ALA A 101 -4.88 7.61 -29.03
C ALA A 101 -4.13 6.62 -29.95
N LEU A 102 -4.77 5.50 -30.31
CA LEU A 102 -4.12 4.45 -31.12
C LEU A 102 -3.86 4.88 -32.57
N ASN A 103 -4.51 5.95 -33.03
CA ASN A 103 -4.33 6.55 -34.36
C ASN A 103 -3.28 7.68 -34.37
N GLU A 104 -2.64 7.97 -33.23
CA GLU A 104 -1.58 8.97 -33.13
C GLU A 104 -0.25 8.32 -32.73
N PRO A 105 0.90 8.90 -33.14
CA PRO A 105 2.20 8.40 -32.72
C PRO A 105 2.37 8.53 -31.20
N VAL A 106 2.63 7.41 -30.53
CA VAL A 106 2.90 7.40 -29.08
C VAL A 106 4.30 8.00 -28.82
N PRO A 107 4.43 9.01 -27.95
CA PRO A 107 5.69 9.70 -27.70
C PRO A 107 6.56 8.90 -26.73
N PHE A 108 7.15 7.79 -27.18
CA PHE A 108 7.92 6.87 -26.33
C PHE A 108 9.08 7.55 -25.58
N SER A 109 9.78 8.49 -26.21
CA SER A 109 10.85 9.26 -25.55
C SER A 109 10.32 10.13 -24.41
N LEU A 110 9.11 10.67 -24.54
CA LEU A 110 8.45 11.43 -23.48
C LEU A 110 8.01 10.52 -22.33
N ILE A 111 7.54 9.30 -22.64
CA ILE A 111 7.23 8.28 -21.64
C ILE A 111 8.52 7.90 -20.87
N GLU A 112 9.62 7.62 -21.58
CA GLU A 112 10.92 7.32 -20.97
C GLU A 112 11.38 8.46 -20.04
N LYS A 113 11.33 9.71 -20.51
CA LYS A 113 11.67 10.89 -19.71
C LYS A 113 10.77 11.03 -18.47
N THR A 114 9.47 10.78 -18.63
CA THR A 114 8.52 10.82 -17.52
C THR A 114 8.89 9.78 -16.48
N VAL A 115 9.13 8.54 -16.87
CA VAL A 115 9.52 7.46 -15.94
C VAL A 115 10.84 7.77 -15.25
N LYS A 116 11.85 8.32 -15.96
CA LYS A 116 13.10 8.77 -15.33
C LYS A 116 12.84 9.81 -14.25
N ASN A 117 12.01 10.82 -14.52
CA ASN A 117 11.65 11.81 -13.53
C ASN A 117 10.93 11.20 -12.32
N LEU A 118 10.05 10.22 -12.52
CA LEU A 118 9.38 9.50 -11.43
C LEU A 118 10.38 8.73 -10.56
N VAL A 119 11.36 8.08 -11.18
CA VAL A 119 12.46 7.38 -10.51
C VAL A 119 13.32 8.37 -9.71
N SER A 120 13.82 9.42 -10.35
CA SER A 120 14.63 10.44 -9.69
C SER A 120 13.90 11.11 -8.55
N GLN A 121 12.61 11.43 -8.71
CA GLN A 121 11.80 11.96 -7.61
C GLN A 121 11.69 10.94 -6.48
N ARG A 122 11.48 9.67 -6.79
CA ARG A 122 11.40 8.61 -5.78
C ARG A 122 12.71 8.43 -5.03
N ASP A 123 13.83 8.55 -5.71
CA ASP A 123 15.16 8.42 -5.13
C ASP A 123 15.56 9.67 -4.32
N ASN A 124 15.13 10.87 -4.75
CA ASN A 124 15.33 12.12 -3.99
C ASN A 124 14.38 12.27 -2.80
N GLN A 125 13.20 11.63 -2.85
CA GLN A 125 12.24 11.56 -1.73
C GLN A 125 12.48 10.37 -0.82
N ARG A 126 13.29 9.40 -1.25
CA ARG A 126 14.01 8.54 -0.32
C ARG A 126 14.93 9.46 0.46
N PRO A 127 14.97 9.40 1.80
CA PRO A 127 16.01 10.12 2.53
C PRO A 127 17.37 9.64 2.01
N GLU A 128 18.07 10.48 1.27
CA GLU A 128 19.47 10.23 0.90
C GLU A 128 20.27 10.04 2.19
N SER A 129 21.03 8.95 2.23
CA SER A 129 22.11 8.77 3.19
C SER A 129 23.07 9.96 3.07
N LYS A 130 23.06 10.88 4.04
CA LYS A 130 24.10 11.91 4.19
C LYS A 130 25.50 11.25 4.24
N PRO A 131 26.55 11.92 3.71
CA PRO A 131 27.91 11.42 3.80
C PRO A 131 28.34 11.30 5.26
N ALA A 132 29.24 10.34 5.51
CA ALA A 132 29.70 9.92 6.83
C ALA A 132 30.09 11.11 7.73
N VAL A 133 29.19 11.46 8.65
CA VAL A 133 29.57 12.10 9.91
C VAL A 133 29.22 11.09 10.99
N SER A 134 30.26 10.62 11.67
CA SER A 134 30.13 9.68 12.78
C SER A 134 29.28 10.30 13.87
N THR A 135 28.09 9.75 14.14
CA THR A 135 27.53 9.65 15.50
C THR A 135 26.31 8.72 15.52
N SER A 136 26.49 7.60 16.23
CA SER A 136 25.49 6.79 16.96
C SER A 136 24.20 6.32 16.24
N LYS A 137 24.18 4.99 15.99
CA LYS A 137 23.01 4.11 15.73
C LYS A 137 21.65 4.71 16.14
N LYS A 138 20.88 5.25 15.19
CA LYS A 138 19.44 5.55 15.37
C LYS A 138 18.63 4.62 14.46
N GLN A 139 18.06 3.56 15.06
CA GLN A 139 17.18 2.59 14.39
C GLN A 139 16.05 3.30 13.62
N MET A 140 15.94 3.03 12.32
CA MET A 140 14.83 3.50 11.49
C MET A 140 13.56 2.72 11.89
N GLN A 141 12.69 3.34 12.68
CA GLN A 141 11.47 2.71 13.18
C GLN A 141 10.52 2.33 12.02
N PRO A 142 9.95 1.10 11.99
CA PRO A 142 9.45 0.47 10.76
C PRO A 142 8.08 0.97 10.24
N PHE A 143 7.46 1.96 10.87
CA PHE A 143 6.11 2.46 10.56
C PHE A 143 6.09 3.94 10.14
N SER A 144 4.97 4.43 9.58
CA SER A 144 4.89 5.77 8.96
C SER A 144 5.21 6.96 9.88
N GLN A 145 5.65 8.07 9.31
CA GLN A 145 5.93 9.32 10.05
C GLN A 145 4.69 9.86 10.79
N ALA A 146 3.49 9.68 10.23
CA ALA A 146 2.25 10.09 10.87
C ALA A 146 1.98 9.30 12.17
N ILE A 147 2.28 8.00 12.16
CA ILE A 147 2.19 7.15 13.37
C ILE A 147 3.25 7.55 14.40
N ARG A 148 4.49 7.81 13.97
CA ARG A 148 5.53 8.35 14.87
C ARG A 148 5.10 9.66 15.52
N LYS A 149 4.51 10.57 14.74
CA LYS A 149 3.97 11.85 15.24
C LYS A 149 2.85 11.62 16.26
N TYR A 150 1.91 10.71 15.97
CA TYR A 150 0.86 10.32 16.92
C TYR A 150 1.46 9.82 18.23
N ASN A 151 2.38 8.86 18.17
CA ASN A 151 3.01 8.29 19.36
C ASN A 151 3.77 9.35 20.18
N SER A 152 4.47 10.29 19.52
CA SER A 152 5.23 11.35 20.20
C SER A 152 4.38 12.41 20.90
N GLN A 153 3.08 12.48 20.63
CA GLN A 153 2.16 13.43 21.27
C GLN A 153 1.58 12.89 22.59
N LEU A 154 1.84 11.63 22.93
CA LEU A 154 1.37 10.98 24.14
C LEU A 154 2.37 11.14 25.28
N THR A 155 1.97 10.77 26.50
CA THR A 155 2.91 10.73 27.64
C THR A 155 4.03 9.72 27.38
N PRO A 156 5.21 9.83 28.02
CA PRO A 156 6.32 8.91 27.80
C PRO A 156 5.95 7.42 27.97
N SER A 157 5.15 7.07 28.98
CA SER A 157 4.69 5.69 29.20
C SER A 157 3.80 5.20 28.06
N GLU A 158 2.82 6.01 27.65
CA GLU A 158 1.90 5.67 26.57
C GLU A 158 2.59 5.60 25.21
N ALA A 159 3.54 6.50 24.96
CA ALA A 159 4.38 6.50 23.77
C ALA A 159 5.23 5.23 23.72
N ALA A 160 5.76 4.75 24.85
CA ALA A 160 6.51 3.49 24.93
C ALA A 160 5.64 2.29 24.53
N VAL A 161 4.40 2.20 25.04
CA VAL A 161 3.44 1.16 24.61
C VAL A 161 3.18 1.26 23.10
N CYS A 162 2.84 2.45 22.61
CA CYS A 162 2.51 2.66 21.20
C CYS A 162 3.68 2.34 20.26
N ASN A 163 4.91 2.67 20.65
CA ASN A 163 6.10 2.38 19.87
C ASN A 163 6.37 0.88 19.81
N LEU A 164 6.26 0.18 20.94
CA LEU A 164 6.40 -1.28 20.99
C LEU A 164 5.33 -1.97 20.13
N LEU A 165 4.06 -1.59 20.29
CA LEU A 165 2.98 -2.14 19.46
C LEU A 165 3.23 -1.89 17.98
N ALA A 166 3.56 -0.66 17.59
CA ALA A 166 3.80 -0.32 16.19
C ALA A 166 4.97 -1.12 15.58
N GLN A 167 6.04 -1.34 16.34
CA GLN A 167 7.17 -2.15 15.94
C GLN A 167 6.76 -3.62 15.75
N GLU A 168 6.13 -4.23 16.76
CA GLU A 168 5.72 -5.64 16.73
C GLU A 168 4.68 -5.93 15.64
N ILE A 169 3.69 -5.04 15.47
CA ILE A 169 2.69 -5.15 14.42
C ILE A 169 3.34 -5.08 13.04
N THR A 170 4.28 -4.15 12.83
CA THR A 170 4.94 -4.03 11.53
C THR A 170 5.85 -5.23 11.24
N ASN A 171 6.52 -5.76 12.26
CA ASN A 171 7.33 -6.96 12.12
C ASN A 171 6.47 -8.20 11.80
N GLY A 172 5.30 -8.33 12.43
CA GLY A 172 4.38 -9.46 12.19
C GLY A 172 3.59 -9.34 10.89
N LEU A 173 3.39 -8.12 10.38
CA LEU A 173 2.64 -7.83 9.16
C LEU A 173 3.45 -6.93 8.19
N PRO A 174 4.58 -7.42 7.64
CA PRO A 174 5.51 -6.59 6.86
C PRO A 174 4.96 -6.12 5.50
N ASP A 175 3.87 -6.71 5.04
CA ASP A 175 3.13 -6.36 3.82
C ASP A 175 1.89 -5.50 4.07
N ALA A 176 1.55 -5.21 5.33
CA ALA A 176 0.41 -4.38 5.67
C ALA A 176 0.70 -2.89 5.47
N GLU A 177 -0.25 -2.20 4.83
CA GLU A 177 -0.21 -0.75 4.73
C GLU A 177 -0.61 -0.14 6.07
N ASN A 178 0.15 0.84 6.57
CA ASN A 178 -0.17 1.53 7.82
C ASN A 178 -0.44 3.02 7.59
N LYS A 179 -1.44 3.56 8.30
CA LYS A 179 -1.82 4.97 8.27
C LYS A 179 -2.55 5.38 9.54
N ILE A 180 -2.70 6.68 9.75
CA ILE A 180 -3.71 7.21 10.66
C ILE A 180 -5.08 7.06 9.98
N TRP A 181 -6.00 6.34 10.61
CA TRP A 181 -7.36 6.12 10.16
C TRP A 181 -8.32 6.34 11.32
N HIS A 182 -9.35 7.17 11.11
CA HIS A 182 -10.21 7.66 12.19
C HIS A 182 -9.42 8.17 13.42
N ALA A 183 -8.40 8.99 13.16
CA ALA A 183 -7.49 9.58 14.16
C ALA A 183 -6.55 8.62 14.91
N HIS A 184 -6.48 7.33 14.53
CA HIS A 184 -5.66 6.34 15.22
C HIS A 184 -4.76 5.53 14.26
N PRO A 185 -3.59 5.05 14.71
CA PRO A 185 -2.75 4.12 13.93
C PRO A 185 -3.44 2.79 13.61
N VAL A 186 -3.51 2.43 12.34
CA VAL A 186 -4.12 1.17 11.87
C VAL A 186 -3.32 0.56 10.70
N TRP A 187 -3.24 -0.78 10.70
CA TRP A 187 -2.62 -1.61 9.66
C TRP A 187 -3.70 -2.34 8.84
N PHE A 188 -3.50 -2.38 7.53
CA PHE A 188 -4.45 -2.89 6.54
C PHE A 188 -3.80 -3.95 5.66
N LEU A 189 -4.51 -5.06 5.41
CA LEU A 189 -4.17 -6.03 4.37
C LEU A 189 -5.17 -5.91 3.23
N ALA A 190 -4.67 -5.68 2.00
CA ALA A 190 -5.52 -5.49 0.80
C ALA A 190 -6.65 -4.43 0.95
N GLY A 191 -6.43 -3.44 1.83
CA GLY A 191 -7.39 -2.38 2.18
C GLY A 191 -8.43 -2.76 3.23
N ASN A 192 -8.37 -3.96 3.81
CA ASN A 192 -9.19 -4.38 4.97
C ASN A 192 -8.45 -4.04 6.28
N PRO A 193 -9.08 -3.35 7.25
CA PRO A 193 -8.44 -3.06 8.54
C PRO A 193 -8.23 -4.35 9.34
N ILE A 194 -7.03 -4.52 9.89
CA ILE A 194 -6.63 -5.74 10.61
C ILE A 194 -6.45 -5.47 12.09
N VAL A 195 -5.56 -4.54 12.41
CA VAL A 195 -5.16 -4.22 13.78
C VAL A 195 -4.79 -2.75 13.88
N GLY A 196 -5.04 -2.15 15.03
CA GLY A 196 -4.66 -0.77 15.33
C GLY A 196 -4.68 -0.53 16.82
N TYR A 197 -4.23 0.65 17.24
CA TYR A 197 -4.26 1.04 18.64
C TYR A 197 -4.70 2.49 18.81
N SER A 198 -5.33 2.78 19.95
CA SER A 198 -5.80 4.12 20.29
C SER A 198 -5.64 4.42 21.78
N LYS A 199 -5.30 5.67 22.10
CA LYS A 199 -5.36 6.17 23.47
C LYS A 199 -6.83 6.33 23.92
N GLN A 200 -7.16 5.76 25.07
CA GLN A 200 -8.44 5.93 25.76
C GLN A 200 -8.23 6.19 27.26
N LYS A 201 -9.31 6.53 27.99
CA LYS A 201 -9.26 6.78 29.44
C LYS A 201 -8.62 5.62 30.22
N LYS A 202 -8.93 4.37 29.83
CA LYS A 202 -8.43 3.13 30.48
C LYS A 202 -6.98 2.75 30.10
N GLY A 203 -6.33 3.45 29.17
CA GLY A 203 -4.99 3.11 28.67
C GLY A 203 -4.91 3.09 27.14
N ILE A 204 -3.88 2.46 26.60
CA ILE A 204 -3.73 2.20 25.17
C ILE A 204 -4.51 0.94 24.81
N ARG A 205 -5.57 1.10 24.01
CA ARG A 205 -6.35 -0.03 23.50
C ARG A 205 -5.69 -0.58 22.25
N LEU A 206 -5.25 -1.83 22.26
CA LEU A 206 -4.93 -2.60 21.07
C LEU A 206 -6.21 -3.30 20.58
N MET A 207 -6.57 -3.13 19.32
CA MET A 207 -7.81 -3.62 18.73
C MET A 207 -7.55 -4.41 17.45
N PHE A 208 -8.13 -5.60 17.36
CA PHE A 208 -8.15 -6.42 16.16
C PHE A 208 -9.58 -6.45 15.61
N TRP A 209 -9.77 -6.04 14.36
CA TRP A 209 -11.11 -5.97 13.74
C TRP A 209 -11.81 -7.33 13.64
N SER A 210 -11.03 -8.41 13.49
CA SER A 210 -11.55 -9.79 13.47
C SER A 210 -11.23 -10.58 14.74
N GLY A 211 -10.81 -9.87 15.79
CA GLY A 211 -10.23 -10.46 17.00
C GLY A 211 -11.17 -11.38 17.78
N ALA A 212 -12.50 -11.18 17.69
CA ALA A 212 -13.44 -12.05 18.38
C ALA A 212 -13.37 -13.50 17.88
N GLY A 213 -12.98 -13.70 16.61
CA GLY A 213 -12.78 -15.02 16.03
C GLY A 213 -11.41 -15.65 16.34
N PHE A 214 -10.54 -14.97 17.09
CA PHE A 214 -9.24 -15.54 17.45
C PHE A 214 -9.34 -16.52 18.62
N GLU A 215 -10.41 -16.44 19.41
CA GLU A 215 -10.62 -17.28 20.60
C GLU A 215 -9.43 -17.18 21.57
N GLU A 216 -9.09 -15.93 21.93
CA GLU A 216 -7.98 -15.60 22.82
C GLU A 216 -8.52 -14.91 24.07
N ASP A 217 -8.30 -15.50 25.24
CA ASP A 217 -8.88 -15.03 26.51
C ASP A 217 -8.43 -13.62 26.89
N LYS A 218 -7.19 -13.25 26.53
CA LYS A 218 -6.63 -11.92 26.80
C LYS A 218 -7.18 -10.83 25.88
N LEU A 219 -7.77 -11.18 24.74
CA LEU A 219 -8.55 -10.24 23.92
C LEU A 219 -9.99 -10.19 24.47
N ASN A 220 -10.09 -9.76 25.73
CA ASN A 220 -11.29 -9.86 26.55
C ASN A 220 -12.32 -8.75 26.31
N VAL A 221 -11.95 -7.66 25.62
CA VAL A 221 -12.89 -6.59 25.27
C VAL A 221 -13.44 -6.86 23.88
N ARG A 222 -14.62 -7.46 23.80
CA ARG A 222 -15.26 -7.85 22.53
C ARG A 222 -16.28 -6.82 22.06
N GLY A 223 -16.36 -6.62 20.76
CA GLY A 223 -17.41 -5.82 20.13
C GLY A 223 -18.75 -6.55 20.14
N GLU A 224 -19.83 -5.83 20.44
CA GLU A 224 -21.20 -6.36 20.38
C GLU A 224 -21.70 -6.46 18.93
N LYS A 225 -21.48 -5.38 18.17
CA LYS A 225 -21.95 -5.25 16.78
C LYS A 225 -20.95 -5.73 15.74
N PHE A 226 -19.66 -5.64 16.05
CA PHE A 226 -18.56 -6.02 15.17
C PHE A 226 -17.81 -7.20 15.76
N LYS A 227 -17.09 -7.95 14.93
CA LYS A 227 -16.31 -9.12 15.34
C LYS A 227 -14.92 -8.74 15.86
N ASP A 228 -14.80 -7.54 16.42
CA ASP A 228 -13.55 -7.06 16.99
C ASP A 228 -13.32 -7.59 18.41
N ALA A 229 -12.05 -7.71 18.77
CA ALA A 229 -11.65 -7.91 20.15
C ALA A 229 -10.43 -7.06 20.47
N SER A 230 -10.27 -6.72 21.74
CA SER A 230 -9.27 -5.75 22.19
C SER A 230 -8.72 -6.11 23.56
N VAL A 231 -7.61 -5.48 23.89
CA VAL A 231 -6.95 -5.50 25.20
C VAL A 231 -6.42 -4.09 25.49
N PHE A 232 -6.31 -3.75 26.77
CA PHE A 232 -5.76 -2.46 27.20
C PHE A 232 -4.38 -2.66 27.84
N TYR A 233 -3.50 -1.70 27.60
CA TYR A 233 -2.18 -1.63 28.20
C TYR A 233 -1.93 -0.25 28.80
N ASN A 234 -1.32 -0.19 29.98
CA ASN A 234 -0.91 1.07 30.62
C ASN A 234 0.60 1.28 30.53
N THR A 235 1.36 0.19 30.54
CA THR A 235 2.83 0.17 30.45
C THR A 235 3.30 -0.80 29.38
N SER A 236 4.52 -0.61 28.85
CA SER A 236 5.05 -1.44 27.76
C SER A 236 5.39 -2.86 28.22
N SER A 237 5.66 -3.07 29.51
CA SER A 237 5.93 -4.39 30.10
C SER A 237 4.71 -5.31 30.12
N GLU A 238 3.49 -4.75 30.06
CA GLU A 238 2.25 -5.54 29.95
C GLU A 238 2.10 -6.19 28.56
N VAL A 239 2.82 -5.68 27.55
CA VAL A 239 2.75 -6.20 26.18
C VAL A 239 3.55 -7.49 26.07
N ASN A 240 2.85 -8.63 26.04
CA ASN A 240 3.47 -9.93 25.78
C ASN A 240 3.71 -10.12 24.27
N ALA A 241 4.97 -10.06 23.85
CA ALA A 241 5.35 -10.19 22.44
C ALA A 241 4.93 -11.55 21.82
N LYS A 242 4.98 -12.65 22.57
CA LYS A 242 4.60 -13.99 22.06
C LYS A 242 3.10 -14.05 21.75
N ASP A 243 2.28 -13.52 22.66
CA ASP A 243 0.84 -13.42 22.45
C ASP A 243 0.52 -12.51 21.26
N LEU A 244 1.15 -11.33 21.20
CA LEU A 244 0.95 -10.39 20.10
C LEU A 244 1.31 -11.01 18.73
N GLN A 245 2.46 -11.67 18.61
CA GLN A 245 2.85 -12.36 17.38
C GLN A 245 1.90 -13.50 17.01
N ARG A 246 1.38 -14.26 18.00
CA ARG A 246 0.34 -15.28 17.76
C ARG A 246 -0.95 -14.65 17.24
N TRP A 247 -1.40 -13.55 17.82
CA TRP A 247 -2.61 -12.84 17.38
C TRP A 247 -2.45 -12.23 16.00
N LEU A 248 -1.29 -11.68 15.65
CA LEU A 248 -1.01 -11.16 14.31
C LEU A 248 -1.06 -12.25 13.23
N LYS A 249 -0.57 -13.46 13.53
CA LYS A 249 -0.73 -14.63 12.64
C LYS A 249 -2.20 -15.00 12.47
N LYS A 250 -2.98 -15.06 13.56
CA LYS A 250 -4.43 -15.31 13.51
C LYS A 250 -5.15 -14.21 12.71
N ALA A 251 -4.77 -12.95 12.87
CA ALA A 251 -5.36 -11.81 12.18
C ALA A 251 -5.17 -11.83 10.66
N ARG A 252 -4.11 -12.48 10.17
CA ARG A 252 -3.92 -12.72 8.74
C ARG A 252 -4.86 -13.80 8.21
N LEU A 253 -5.13 -14.85 8.99
CA LEU A 253 -5.90 -16.02 8.58
C LEU A 253 -7.41 -15.87 8.80
N ILE A 254 -7.80 -15.17 9.88
CA ILE A 254 -9.18 -15.03 10.33
C ILE A 254 -9.59 -13.58 10.10
N GLN A 255 -10.18 -13.33 8.92
CA GLN A 255 -10.60 -12.00 8.53
C GLN A 255 -12.09 -11.96 8.19
N TRP A 256 -12.79 -10.99 8.77
CA TRP A 256 -14.07 -10.52 8.29
C TRP A 256 -13.85 -9.35 7.31
N ASP A 257 -14.69 -9.27 6.28
CA ASP A 257 -14.61 -8.25 5.22
C ASP A 257 -15.24 -6.93 5.66
N TYR A 258 -14.47 -6.15 6.41
CA TYR A 258 -14.87 -4.80 6.82
C TYR A 258 -14.81 -3.79 5.68
N LYS A 259 -13.95 -4.03 4.68
CA LYS A 259 -13.82 -3.18 3.50
C LYS A 259 -15.13 -3.01 2.74
N ASN A 260 -15.95 -4.07 2.65
CA ASN A 260 -17.23 -4.04 1.92
C ASN A 260 -18.47 -3.91 2.82
N LEU A 261 -18.29 -3.62 4.12
CA LEU A 261 -19.39 -3.53 5.09
C LEU A 261 -20.52 -2.58 4.66
N VAL A 262 -20.16 -1.39 4.18
CA VAL A 262 -21.14 -0.40 3.68
C VAL A 262 -21.91 -0.92 2.48
N LYS A 263 -21.20 -1.55 1.53
CA LYS A 263 -21.83 -2.14 0.33
C LYS A 263 -22.77 -3.28 0.68
N ARG A 264 -22.49 -4.01 1.77
CA ARG A 264 -23.30 -5.10 2.29
C ARG A 264 -24.35 -4.67 3.32
N LYS A 265 -24.66 -3.36 3.41
CA LYS A 265 -25.64 -2.81 4.35
C LYS A 265 -25.42 -3.27 5.80
N GLY A 266 -24.16 -3.38 6.22
CA GLY A 266 -23.79 -3.78 7.58
C GLY A 266 -23.59 -5.29 7.81
N ARG A 267 -23.80 -6.14 6.80
CA ARG A 267 -23.54 -7.59 6.92
C ARG A 267 -22.05 -7.90 6.77
N LEU A 268 -21.48 -8.54 7.80
CA LEU A 268 -20.11 -9.06 7.78
C LEU A 268 -20.07 -10.45 7.15
N GLU A 269 -19.09 -10.67 6.26
CA GLU A 269 -18.79 -11.97 5.66
C GLU A 269 -17.31 -12.30 5.90
N ARG A 270 -17.01 -13.59 6.03
CA ARG A 270 -15.63 -14.06 6.21
C ARG A 270 -14.89 -14.03 4.87
N LEU A 271 -13.67 -13.52 4.88
CA LEU A 271 -12.74 -13.67 3.76
C LEU A 271 -12.15 -15.07 3.83
N LEU A 272 -12.38 -15.88 2.79
CA LEU A 272 -11.79 -17.20 2.59
C LEU A 272 -10.42 -17.09 1.93
#